data_AF-A0A810AEX8-F1
#
_entry.id   AF-A0A810AEX8-F1
#
_cell.length_a   1.000
_cell.length_b   1.000
_cell.length_c   1.000
_cell.angle_alpha   90.00
_cell.angle_beta   90.00
_cell.angle_gamma   90.00
#
_symmetry.space_group_name_H-M   'P 1'
#
loop_
_entity.id
_entity.type
_entity.pdbx_description
1 polymer ?
#
loop_
_entity_poly.entity_id
_entity_poly.type
_entity_poly.pdbx_seq_one_letter_code
_entity_poly.pdbx_strand_id
1 'polypeptide(L)' 'MPPTGHKVSSESLEDFRRIYEEASGEEIATEEATEMAHGLLALFRLISRPLPGGNEKPPLSPPSPALSAAEEL' A
#
# COMPACT_ATOMS: atom_id res chain seq x y z
N MET A 1 -2.86 3.41 21.23
CA MET A 1 -3.62 2.36 20.53
C MET A 1 -3.02 2.19 19.13
N PRO A 2 -2.53 1.01 18.75
CA PRO A 2 -2.08 0.80 17.37
C PRO A 2 -3.32 0.83 16.43
N PRO A 3 -3.23 1.49 15.27
CA PRO A 3 -4.34 1.58 14.34
C PRO A 3 -4.62 0.19 13.77
N THR A 4 -5.75 -0.39 14.18
CA THR A 4 -6.17 -1.75 13.85
C THR A 4 -6.56 -1.87 12.38
N GLY A 5 -6.18 -3.00 11.79
CA GLY A 5 -6.74 -3.46 10.52
C GLY A 5 -6.15 -4.78 10.04
N HIS A 6 -4.87 -5.04 10.33
CA HIS A 6 -4.23 -6.31 9.98
C HIS A 6 -3.65 -6.94 11.23
N LYS A 7 -4.26 -8.05 11.67
CA LYS A 7 -3.64 -8.96 12.62
C LYS A 7 -2.57 -9.74 11.86
N VAL A 8 -1.32 -9.68 12.34
CA VAL A 8 -0.29 -10.62 11.93
C VAL A 8 -0.65 -11.97 12.53
N SER A 9 -0.61 -13.04 11.75
CA SER A 9 -0.87 -14.39 12.28
C SER A 9 0.29 -14.82 13.19
N SER A 10 0.02 -15.76 14.09
CA SER A 10 1.07 -16.35 14.93
C SER A 10 2.18 -17.00 14.09
N GLU A 11 1.81 -17.70 13.02
CA GLU A 11 2.74 -18.32 12.07
C GLU A 11 3.67 -17.28 11.42
N SER A 12 3.11 -16.16 10.93
CA SER A 12 3.91 -15.08 10.35
C SER A 12 4.81 -14.38 11.38
N LEU A 13 4.40 -14.30 12.64
CA LEU A 13 5.25 -13.79 13.72
C LEU A 13 6.39 -14.75 14.05
N GLU A 14 6.16 -16.06 14.03
CA GLU A 14 7.20 -17.07 14.21
C GLU A 14 8.23 -17.02 13.07
N ASP A 15 7.76 -16.95 11.82
CA ASP A 15 8.64 -16.76 10.66
C ASP A 15 9.43 -15.46 10.76
N PHE A 16 8.80 -14.36 11.16
CA PHE A 16 9.49 -13.09 11.36
C PHE A 16 10.59 -13.19 12.42
N ARG A 17 10.31 -13.85 13.55
CA ARG A 17 11.30 -14.07 14.63
C ARG A 17 12.47 -14.93 14.15
N ARG A 18 12.21 -16.01 13.41
CA ARG A 18 13.27 -16.86 12.85
C ARG A 18 14.16 -16.08 11.88
N ILE A 19 13.56 -15.29 11.00
CA ILE A 19 14.31 -14.45 10.04
C ILE A 19 15.12 -13.39 10.78
N TYR A 20 14.55 -12.77 11.81
CA TYR A 20 15.25 -11.78 12.62
C TYR A 20 16.47 -12.39 13.32
N GLU A 21 16.31 -13.55 13.93
CA GLU A 21 17.40 -14.30 14.58
C GLU A 21 18.50 -14.67 13.58
N GLU A 22 18.14 -15.18 12.40
CA GLU A 22 19.10 -15.53 11.35
C GLU A 22 19.89 -14.30 10.87
N ALA A 23 19.24 -13.14 10.76
CA ALA A 23 19.85 -11.92 10.23
C ALA A 23 20.66 -11.13 11.27
N SER A 24 20.22 -11.11 12.53
CA SER A 24 20.81 -10.30 13.61
C SER A 24 21.68 -11.11 14.57
N GLY A 25 21.45 -12.42 14.67
CA GLY A 25 21.99 -13.26 15.73
C GLY A 25 21.31 -13.09 17.10
N GLU A 26 20.21 -12.33 17.17
CA GLU A 26 19.49 -12.03 18.40
C GLU A 26 18.07 -12.63 18.38
N GLU A 27 17.66 -13.22 19.50
CA GLU A 27 16.28 -13.66 19.71
C GLU A 27 15.43 -12.52 20.29
N ILE A 28 14.21 -12.36 19.79
CA ILE A 28 13.24 -11.37 20.28
C ILE A 28 11.98 -12.05 20.83
N ALA A 29 11.33 -11.37 21.78
CA ALA A 29 10.06 -11.80 22.34
C ALA A 29 8.91 -11.65 21.34
N THR A 30 7.81 -12.37 21.56
CA THR A 30 6.62 -12.32 20.69
C THR A 30 5.99 -10.93 20.68
N GLU A 31 5.93 -10.25 21.82
CA GLU A 31 5.43 -8.88 21.94
C GLU A 31 6.28 -7.90 21.12
N GLU A 32 7.60 -8.02 21.21
CA GLU A 32 8.55 -7.19 20.47
C GLU A 32 8.44 -7.42 18.95
N ALA A 33 8.40 -8.68 18.53
CA ALA A 33 8.13 -9.05 17.14
C ALA A 33 6.80 -8.47 16.61
N THR A 34 5.78 -8.44 17.46
CA THR A 34 4.47 -7.87 17.12
C THR A 34 4.55 -6.36 16.89
N GLU A 35 5.22 -5.63 17.77
CA GLU A 35 5.42 -4.18 17.63
C GLU A 35 6.22 -3.83 16.37
N MET A 36 7.31 -4.58 16.11
CA MET A 36 8.13 -4.41 14.92
C MET A 36 7.35 -4.68 13.63
N ALA A 37 6.62 -5.79 13.57
CA ALA A 37 5.81 -6.15 12.40
C ALA A 37 4.73 -5.09 12.11
N HIS A 38 4.11 -4.53 13.15
CA HIS A 38 3.17 -3.43 13.00
C HIS A 38 3.83 -2.14 12.50
N GLY A 39 5.04 -1.82 12.98
CA GLY A 39 5.83 -0.69 12.48
C GLY A 39 6.16 -0.82 11.00
N LEU A 40 6.63 -2.01 10.57
CA LEU A 40 6.93 -2.30 9.18
C LEU A 40 5.70 -2.21 8.28
N LEU A 41 4.55 -2.73 8.71
CA LEU A 41 3.29 -2.61 7.98
C LEU A 41 2.84 -1.15 7.83
N ALA A 42 3.01 -0.34 8.87
CA ALA A 42 2.69 1.09 8.81
C ALA A 42 3.58 1.82 7.79
N LEU A 43 4.88 1.54 7.78
CA LEU A 43 5.83 2.08 6.80
C LEU A 43 5.49 1.63 5.38
N PHE A 44 5.24 0.34 5.17
CA PHE A 44 4.85 -0.19 3.87
C PHE A 44 3.61 0.52 3.32
N ARG A 45 2.58 0.73 4.17
CA ARG A 45 1.37 1.47 3.79
C ARG A 45 1.64 2.92 3.45
N LEU A 46 2.59 3.56 4.12
CA LEU A 46 2.97 4.94 3.84
C LEU A 46 3.66 5.05 2.48
N ILE A 47 4.61 4.16 2.21
CA ILE A 47 5.42 4.17 0.97
C ILE A 47 4.58 3.72 -0.23
N SER A 48 3.63 2.82 -0.03
CA SER A 48 2.73 2.33 -1.09
C SER A 48 1.58 3.30 -1.41
N ARG A 49 1.52 4.49 -0.80
CA ARG A 49 0.49 5.48 -1.14
C ARG A 49 0.70 5.96 -2.58
N PRO A 50 -0.38 6.08 -3.37
CA PRO A 50 -0.27 6.68 -4.68
C PRO A 50 0.23 8.12 -4.55
N LEU A 51 1.13 8.51 -5.46
CA LEU A 51 1.61 9.88 -5.52
C LEU A 51 0.42 10.82 -5.81
N PRO A 52 0.34 11.98 -5.14
CA PRO A 52 -0.66 12.99 -5.47
C PRO A 52 -0.49 13.39 -6.96
N GLY A 53 -1.54 13.19 -7.75
CA GLY A 53 -1.56 13.47 -9.21
C GLY A 53 -1.58 12.24 -10.13
N GLY A 54 -1.47 11.00 -9.60
CA GLY A 54 -1.38 9.78 -10.44
C GLY A 54 -2.71 9.17 -10.91
N ASN A 55 -3.87 9.65 -10.42
CA ASN A 55 -5.20 9.14 -10.76
C ASN A 55 -6.10 10.18 -11.44
N GLU A 56 -5.53 11.27 -11.94
CA GLU A 56 -6.26 12.13 -12.86
C GLU A 56 -6.21 11.47 -14.23
N LYS A 57 -7.12 10.52 -14.49
CA LYS A 57 -7.57 10.30 -15.86
C LYS A 57 -8.00 11.69 -16.35
N PRO A 58 -7.35 12.29 -17.35
CA PRO A 58 -7.80 13.57 -17.87
C PRO A 58 -9.28 13.41 -18.20
N PRO A 59 -10.16 14.36 -17.86
CA PRO A 59 -11.52 14.32 -18.36
C PRO A 59 -11.40 14.21 -19.88
N LEU A 60 -11.89 13.09 -20.42
CA LEU A 60 -12.02 12.89 -21.87
C LEU A 60 -12.66 14.18 -22.38
N SER A 61 -11.89 14.97 -23.13
CA SER A 61 -12.37 16.22 -23.69
C SER A 61 -13.71 15.93 -24.38
N PRO A 62 -14.74 16.79 -24.22
CA PRO A 62 -15.98 16.59 -24.93
C PRO A 62 -15.68 16.47 -26.43
N PRO A 63 -16.42 15.61 -27.17
CA PRO A 63 -16.21 15.50 -28.61
C PRO A 63 -16.35 16.89 -29.24
N SER A 64 -15.33 17.31 -29.98
CA SER A 64 -15.39 18.53 -30.79
C SER A 64 -16.64 18.47 -31.67
N PRO A 65 -17.51 19.51 -31.66
CA PRO A 65 -18.61 19.61 -32.60
C PRO A 65 -18.05 20.08 -33.94
N ALA A 66 -17.39 19.18 -34.66
CA ALA A 66 -16.90 19.42 -36.01
C ALA A 66 -17.50 18.38 -36.96
N LEU A 67 -18.84 18.36 -37.04
CA LEU A 67 -19.62 17.80 -38.15
C LEU A 67 -21.11 18.17 -37.95
N SER A 68 -21.39 19.46 -38.04
CA SER A 68 -22.74 19.98 -38.29
C SER A 68 -22.61 21.21 -39.18
N ALA A 69 -22.16 20.99 -40.41
CA ALA A 69 -22.30 21.90 -41.54
C ALA A 69 -21.66 21.26 -42.79
N ALA A 70 -22.43 20.44 -43.51
CA ALA A 70 -22.37 20.28 -44.97
C ALA A 70 -23.09 18.98 -45.37
N GLU A 71 -24.38 19.10 -45.69
CA GLU A 71 -25.06 18.48 -46.84
C GLU A 71 -26.58 18.60 -46.63
N GLU A 72 -27.08 19.84 -46.66
CA GLU A 72 -28.29 20.12 -47.43
C GLU A 72 -27.83 20.82 -48.70
N LEU A 73 -27.95 20.14 -49.84
CA LEU A 73 -28.32 20.69 -51.14
C LEU A 73 -28.69 19.54 -52.09
#